data_AF-A0A9D8GQV0-F1
#
_entry.id   AF-A0A9D8GQV0-F1
#
_cell.length_a   1.000
_cell.length_b   1.000
_cell.length_c   1.000
_cell.angle_alpha   90.00
_cell.angle_beta   90.00
_cell.angle_gamma   90.00
#
_symmetry.space_group_name_H-M   'P 1'
#
loop_
_entity.id
_entity.type
_entity.pdbx_description
1 polymer ?
#
loop_
_entity_poly.entity_id
_entity_poly.type
_entity_poly.pdbx_seq_one_letter_code
_entity_poly.pdbx_strand_id
1 'polypeptide(L)'
;MDFGLSQEQLLVVDTMVTDAVAELIIGVGRDPVLGFHLVVGAGGVLNELVGDRRVLMLPAGRGEIETALAALKVSALLRGYRGPPAGDVFAAVDAILAVQSYALAEGRASSSSTSTRSWCGRRGGGPWPSMR
;
A
#
# COMPACT_ATOMS: atom_id res chain seq x y z
N MET A 1 36.35 -28.25 -5.72
CA MET A 1 35.15 -27.68 -5.08
C MET A 1 34.90 -26.36 -5.77
N ASP A 2 33.99 -26.38 -6.74
CA ASP A 2 33.70 -25.24 -7.60
C ASP A 2 32.31 -24.74 -7.21
N PHE A 3 32.23 -23.60 -6.53
CA PHE A 3 30.94 -22.98 -6.20
C PHE A 3 30.49 -22.21 -7.43
N GLY A 4 29.86 -22.92 -8.36
CA GLY A 4 29.25 -22.34 -9.56
C GLY A 4 28.17 -21.33 -9.20
N LEU A 5 28.53 -20.05 -9.14
CA LEU A 5 27.60 -18.93 -9.11
C LEU A 5 27.66 -18.22 -10.46
N SER A 6 26.75 -18.59 -11.35
CA SER A 6 26.51 -17.92 -12.63
C SER A 6 25.16 -17.22 -12.63
N GLN A 7 24.98 -16.23 -11.75
CA GLN A 7 23.91 -15.22 -11.85
C GLN A 7 24.34 -13.98 -11.06
N GLU A 8 24.27 -12.79 -11.65
CA GLU A 8 24.50 -11.54 -10.93
C GLU A 8 23.37 -11.34 -9.92
N GLN A 9 23.65 -11.51 -8.63
CA GLN A 9 22.67 -11.24 -7.57
C GLN A 9 22.54 -9.74 -7.34
N LEU A 10 21.45 -9.16 -7.83
CA LEU A 10 21.08 -7.78 -7.55
C LEU A 10 20.65 -7.65 -6.08
N LEU A 11 21.42 -6.88 -5.31
CA LEU A 11 21.05 -6.49 -3.94
C LEU A 11 20.31 -5.15 -3.98
N VAL A 12 19.08 -5.13 -3.47
CA VAL A 12 18.32 -3.89 -3.22
C VAL A 12 18.62 -3.43 -1.80
N VAL A 13 19.17 -2.23 -1.66
CA VAL A 13 19.41 -1.57 -0.37
C VAL A 13 18.51 -0.34 -0.29
N ASP A 14 17.77 -0.21 0.81
CA ASP A 14 16.88 0.91 1.06
C ASP A 14 17.05 1.43 2.49
N THR A 15 16.57 2.64 2.73
CA THR A 15 16.50 3.26 4.05
C THR A 15 15.40 2.61 4.89
N MET A 16 15.70 2.37 6.17
CA MET A 16 14.72 1.83 7.12
C MET A 16 13.89 2.95 7.74
N VAL A 17 12.57 2.85 7.60
CA VAL A 17 11.62 3.71 8.31
C VAL A 17 11.36 3.11 9.69
N THR A 18 11.66 3.84 10.76
CA THR A 18 11.55 3.35 12.15
C THR A 18 10.38 3.95 12.92
N ASP A 19 9.69 4.92 12.32
CA ASP A 19 8.69 5.73 12.99
C ASP A 19 7.31 5.76 12.31
N ALA A 20 7.01 4.71 11.56
CA ALA A 20 5.70 4.48 10.99
C ALA A 20 4.64 4.37 12.10
N VAL A 21 3.49 5.03 11.90
CA VAL A 21 2.38 5.01 12.87
C VAL A 21 1.42 3.85 12.62
N ALA A 22 1.41 3.35 11.39
CA ALA A 22 0.67 2.18 10.94
C ALA A 22 1.36 1.61 9.71
N GLU A 23 1.00 0.39 9.36
CA GLU A 23 1.38 -0.22 8.10
C GLU A 23 0.09 -0.47 7.30
N LEU A 24 0.11 -0.19 5.99
CA LEU A 24 -1.00 -0.48 5.09
C LEU A 24 -0.49 -1.36 3.94
N ILE A 25 -1.28 -2.33 3.52
CA ILE A 25 -1.03 -3.11 2.31
C ILE A 25 -2.04 -2.70 1.26
N ILE A 26 -1.55 -2.38 0.07
CA ILE A 26 -2.35 -2.10 -1.12
C ILE A 26 -2.04 -3.19 -2.14
N GLY A 27 -3.06 -3.84 -2.69
CA GLY A 27 -2.93 -4.81 -3.76
C GLY A 27 -3.96 -4.52 -4.84
N VAL A 28 -3.60 -4.78 -6.10
CA VAL A 28 -4.54 -4.71 -7.21
C VAL A 28 -4.61 -6.06 -7.89
N GLY A 29 -5.83 -6.53 -8.12
CA GLY A 29 -6.11 -7.76 -8.85
C GLY A 29 -7.01 -7.47 -10.05
N ARG A 30 -7.06 -8.42 -10.97
CA ARG A 30 -7.99 -8.40 -12.09
C ARG A 30 -8.80 -9.69 -12.07
N ASP A 31 -10.10 -9.53 -11.89
CA ASP A 31 -11.04 -10.63 -12.08
C ASP A 31 -11.52 -10.66 -13.54
N PRO A 32 -11.66 -11.83 -14.17
CA PRO A 32 -12.11 -11.93 -15.56
C PRO A 32 -13.52 -11.38 -15.82
N VAL A 33 -14.39 -11.39 -14.80
CA VAL A 33 -15.80 -11.00 -14.91
C VAL A 33 -16.00 -9.59 -14.37
N LEU A 34 -15.44 -9.29 -13.20
CA LEU A 34 -15.67 -8.03 -12.49
C LEU A 34 -14.68 -6.93 -12.92
N GLY A 35 -13.56 -7.28 -13.55
CA GLY A 35 -12.52 -6.34 -13.93
C GLY A 35 -11.53 -6.06 -12.79
N PHE A 36 -10.97 -4.85 -12.76
CA PHE A 36 -9.97 -4.48 -11.75
C PHE A 36 -10.58 -4.23 -10.39
N HIS A 37 -9.92 -4.74 -9.35
CA HIS A 37 -10.26 -4.47 -7.96
C HIS A 37 -9.00 -4.14 -7.16
N LEU A 38 -9.17 -3.27 -6.17
CA LEU A 38 -8.13 -2.89 -5.22
C LEU A 38 -8.46 -3.46 -3.84
N VAL A 39 -7.48 -4.05 -3.20
CA VAL A 39 -7.53 -4.44 -1.79
C VAL A 39 -6.67 -3.47 -1.01
N VAL A 40 -7.22 -2.85 0.02
CA VAL A 40 -6.47 -2.05 1.00
C VAL A 40 -6.71 -2.62 2.39
N GLY A 41 -5.66 -2.76 3.19
CA GLY A 41 -5.77 -3.29 4.54
C GLY A 41 -4.63 -2.87 5.43
N ALA A 42 -4.69 -3.24 6.70
CA ALA A 42 -3.54 -3.14 7.60
C ALA A 42 -2.38 -3.98 7.06
N GLY A 43 -1.16 -3.58 7.36
CA GLY A 43 0.06 -4.36 7.15
C GLY A 43 0.49 -5.11 8.40
N GLY A 44 1.55 -5.91 8.26
CA GLY A 44 2.13 -6.70 9.33
C GLY A 44 1.13 -7.62 10.04
N VAL A 45 1.34 -7.82 11.34
CA VAL A 45 0.59 -8.75 12.19
C VAL A 45 -0.92 -8.45 12.23
N LEU A 46 -1.31 -7.17 12.11
CA LEU A 46 -2.73 -6.77 12.13
C LEU A 46 -3.49 -7.30 10.90
N ASN A 47 -2.82 -7.44 9.75
CA ASN A 47 -3.42 -8.06 8.57
C ASN A 47 -3.77 -9.53 8.83
N GLU A 48 -2.78 -10.29 9.32
CA GLU A 48 -2.84 -11.75 9.44
C GLU A 48 -3.81 -12.20 10.54
N LEU A 49 -3.79 -11.52 11.70
CA LEU A 49 -4.59 -11.93 12.85
C LEU A 49 -6.03 -11.44 12.80
N VAL A 50 -6.29 -10.29 12.16
CA VAL A 50 -7.57 -9.57 12.32
C VAL A 50 -8.33 -9.42 11.01
N GLY A 51 -7.71 -9.75 9.86
CA GLY A 51 -8.33 -9.68 8.54
C GLY A 51 -8.81 -8.28 8.19
N ASP A 52 -8.10 -7.24 8.64
CA ASP A 52 -8.51 -5.85 8.49
C ASP A 52 -8.24 -5.33 7.07
N ARG A 53 -9.19 -5.61 6.17
CA ARG A 53 -9.11 -5.25 4.75
C ARG A 53 -10.44 -4.75 4.19
N ARG A 54 -10.36 -3.97 3.11
CA ARG A 54 -11.46 -3.49 2.28
C ARG A 54 -11.13 -3.75 0.82
N VAL A 55 -12.18 -4.00 0.03
CA VAL A 55 -12.07 -4.21 -1.42
C VAL A 55 -12.88 -3.12 -2.11
N LEU A 56 -12.29 -2.52 -3.14
CA LEU A 56 -12.88 -1.49 -3.98
C LEU A 56 -12.85 -1.96 -5.44
N MET A 57 -13.94 -1.72 -6.17
CA MET A 57 -13.93 -1.88 -7.62
C MET A 57 -13.23 -0.69 -8.27
N LEU A 58 -12.41 -0.93 -9.29
CA LEU A 58 -11.71 0.15 -9.99
C LEU A 58 -12.37 0.49 -11.33
N PRO A 59 -12.39 1.77 -11.73
CA PRO A 59 -11.82 2.92 -11.01
C PRO A 59 -12.66 3.35 -9.81
N ALA A 60 -11.99 3.59 -8.67
CA ALA A 60 -12.58 4.17 -7.47
C ALA A 60 -12.24 5.66 -7.36
N GLY A 61 -13.20 6.44 -6.86
CA GLY A 61 -13.03 7.85 -6.55
C GLY A 61 -12.29 8.09 -5.23
N ARG A 62 -11.74 9.29 -5.07
CA ARG A 62 -11.03 9.70 -3.84
C ARG A 62 -11.87 9.47 -2.57
N GLY A 63 -13.14 9.87 -2.60
CA GLY A 63 -14.06 9.71 -1.45
C GLY A 63 -14.37 8.26 -1.09
N GLU A 64 -14.38 7.35 -2.07
CA GLU A 64 -14.56 5.91 -1.84
C GLU A 64 -13.33 5.31 -1.15
N ILE A 65 -12.14 5.74 -1.57
CA ILE A 65 -10.86 5.34 -0.95
C ILE A 65 -10.77 5.87 0.48
N GLU A 66 -11.11 7.15 0.71
CA GLU A 66 -11.16 7.75 2.04
C GLU A 66 -12.13 7.00 2.96
N THR A 67 -13.31 6.63 2.44
CA THR A 67 -14.31 5.86 3.17
C THR A 67 -13.80 4.45 3.50
N ALA A 68 -13.14 3.78 2.56
CA ALA A 68 -12.55 2.46 2.79
C ALA A 68 -11.45 2.51 3.86
N LEU A 69 -10.55 3.49 3.81
CA LEU A 69 -9.51 3.70 4.83
C LEU A 69 -10.10 4.00 6.20
N ALA A 70 -11.13 4.86 6.26
CA ALA A 70 -11.85 5.18 7.49
C ALA A 70 -12.55 3.95 8.11
N ALA A 71 -12.92 2.98 7.29
CA ALA A 71 -13.59 1.76 7.74
C ALA A 71 -12.62 0.69 8.26
N LEU A 72 -11.30 0.82 8.06
CA LEU A 72 -10.31 -0.10 8.61
C LEU A 72 -10.21 0.06 10.13
N LYS A 73 -9.95 -1.04 10.85
CA LYS A 73 -9.70 -1.02 12.30
C LYS A 73 -8.40 -0.26 12.60
N VAL A 74 -7.39 -0.38 11.74
CA VAL A 74 -6.13 0.38 11.85
C VAL A 74 -6.31 1.89 11.70
N SER A 75 -7.46 2.36 11.22
CA SER A 75 -7.75 3.80 11.06
C SER A 75 -7.68 4.59 12.36
N ALA A 76 -7.88 3.94 13.52
CA ALA A 76 -7.68 4.55 14.82
C ALA A 76 -6.22 5.01 15.03
N LEU A 77 -5.25 4.23 14.57
CA LEU A 77 -3.83 4.61 14.61
C LEU A 77 -3.54 5.75 13.61
N LEU A 78 -4.12 5.68 12.41
CA LEU A 78 -3.99 6.72 11.39
C LEU A 78 -4.51 8.08 11.87
N ARG A 79 -5.55 8.09 12.72
CA ARG A 79 -6.13 9.31 13.30
C ARG A 79 -5.43 9.79 14.57
N GLY A 80 -4.44 9.05 15.05
CA GLY A 80 -3.72 9.31 16.30
C GLY A 80 -4.30 8.51 17.47
N TYR A 81 -3.43 7.81 18.20
CA TYR A 81 -3.79 6.98 19.35
C TYR A 81 -2.72 7.08 20.45
N ARG A 82 -3.08 7.54 21.66
CA ARG A 82 -2.21 7.64 22.85
C ARG A 82 -0.94 8.51 22.71
N GLY A 83 -0.97 9.63 21.98
CA GLY A 83 0.09 10.65 22.01
C GLY A 83 1.03 10.74 20.80
N PRO A 84 1.34 9.67 20.05
CA PRO A 84 1.98 9.77 18.74
C PRO A 84 1.20 10.64 17.75
N PRO A 85 1.90 11.30 16.80
CA PRO A 85 1.25 12.09 15.77
C PRO A 85 0.40 11.21 14.85
N ALA A 86 -0.69 11.77 14.34
CA ALA A 86 -1.54 11.11 13.36
C ALA A 86 -0.77 10.79 12.07
N GLY A 87 -1.17 9.70 11.42
CA GLY A 87 -0.71 9.36 10.09
C GLY A 87 -1.21 10.36 9.05
N ASP A 88 -0.52 10.41 7.92
CA ASP A 88 -0.95 11.21 6.79
C ASP A 88 -1.94 10.44 5.91
N VAL A 89 -3.24 10.58 6.24
CA VAL A 89 -4.32 9.93 5.48
C VAL A 89 -4.40 10.46 4.05
N PHE A 90 -4.10 11.74 3.82
CA PHE A 90 -4.17 12.32 2.48
C PHE A 90 -3.08 11.73 1.58
N ALA A 91 -1.86 11.62 2.08
CA ALA A 91 -0.77 10.97 1.36
C ALA A 91 -1.05 9.47 1.10
N ALA A 92 -1.70 8.77 2.04
CA ALA A 92 -2.12 7.39 1.82
C ALA A 92 -3.17 7.28 0.69
N VAL A 93 -4.16 8.18 0.66
CA VAL A 93 -5.15 8.25 -0.41
C VAL A 93 -4.49 8.55 -1.76
N ASP A 94 -3.57 9.50 -1.81
CA ASP A 94 -2.86 9.87 -3.03
C ASP A 94 -1.98 8.71 -3.55
N ALA A 95 -1.33 7.96 -2.65
CA ALA A 95 -0.59 6.76 -3.00
C ALA A 95 -1.49 5.65 -3.59
N ILE A 96 -2.68 5.43 -3.00
CA ILE A 96 -3.66 4.45 -3.52
C ILE A 96 -4.15 4.87 -4.91
N LEU A 97 -4.44 6.17 -5.12
CA LEU A 97 -4.82 6.71 -6.43
C LEU A 97 -3.71 6.53 -7.47
N ALA A 98 -2.45 6.69 -7.08
CA ALA A 98 -1.31 6.45 -7.96
C ALA A 98 -1.20 4.96 -8.35
N VAL A 99 -1.38 4.03 -7.40
CA VAL A 99 -1.41 2.59 -7.66
C VAL A 99 -2.56 2.20 -8.59
N GLN A 100 -3.77 2.74 -8.36
CA GLN A 100 -4.90 2.57 -9.27
C GLN A 100 -4.56 3.06 -10.68
N SER A 101 -4.02 4.27 -10.79
CA SER A 101 -3.70 4.89 -12.08
C SER A 101 -2.68 4.05 -12.86
N TYR A 102 -1.64 3.57 -12.17
CA TYR A 102 -0.67 2.64 -12.74
C TYR A 102 -1.33 1.36 -13.24
N ALA A 103 -2.16 0.71 -12.41
CA ALA A 103 -2.80 -0.54 -12.78
C ALA A 103 -3.78 -0.39 -13.97
N LEU A 104 -4.49 0.73 -14.06
CA LEU A 104 -5.40 1.03 -15.18
C LEU A 104 -4.63 1.36 -16.48
N ALA A 105 -3.45 1.97 -16.37
CA ALA A 105 -2.58 2.25 -17.52
C ALA A 105 -1.90 0.97 -18.04
N GLU A 106 -1.32 0.17 -17.14
CA GLU A 106 -0.62 -1.08 -17.46
C GLU A 106 -1.55 -2.26 -17.71
N GLY A 107 -2.84 -2.17 -17.36
CA GLY A 107 -3.84 -3.22 -17.57
C GLY A 107 -4.09 -3.66 -19.02
N ARG A 108 -3.35 -3.08 -19.98
CA ARG A 108 -3.21 -3.53 -21.36
C ARG A 108 -2.12 -4.59 -21.56
N ALA A 109 -1.16 -4.71 -20.63
CA ALA A 109 -0.11 -5.72 -20.57
C ALA A 109 -0.38 -6.71 -19.41
N SER A 110 -0.09 -7.98 -19.67
CA SER A 110 -0.58 -9.15 -18.94
C SER A 110 0.04 -9.43 -17.55
N SER A 111 -0.73 -10.18 -16.75
CA SER A 111 -0.42 -10.90 -15.48
C SER A 111 -0.55 -10.13 -14.17
N SER A 112 -1.21 -10.77 -13.20
CA SER A 112 -1.57 -10.25 -11.88
C SER A 112 -0.33 -9.96 -11.03
N SER A 113 0.07 -8.70 -10.94
CA SER A 113 1.15 -8.25 -10.06
C SER A 113 0.57 -7.59 -8.81
N THR A 114 0.59 -8.32 -7.69
CA THR A 114 0.35 -7.75 -6.35
C THR A 114 1.58 -6.95 -5.94
N SER A 115 1.54 -5.63 -6.08
CA SER A 115 2.61 -4.76 -5.59
C SER A 115 2.33 -4.36 -4.14
N THR A 116 2.90 -5.11 -3.19
CA THR A 116 2.86 -4.74 -1.78
C THR A 116 3.82 -3.58 -1.54
N ARG A 117 3.29 -2.38 -1.32
CA ARG A 117 4.07 -1.29 -0.71
C ARG A 117 3.44 -0.94 0.63
N SER A 118 4.21 -1.13 1.68
CA SER A 118 3.82 -0.72 3.02
C SER A 118 4.18 0.73 3.29
N TRP A 119 3.19 1.53 3.70
CA TRP A 119 3.45 2.88 4.22
C TRP A 119 2.34 3.37 5.17
N CYS A 120 2.75 3.94 6.30
CA CYS A 120 2.08 5.10 6.88
C CYS A 120 3.11 5.98 7.61
N GLY A 121 3.53 7.06 6.96
CA GLY A 121 4.39 8.07 7.55
C GLY A 121 3.60 9.05 8.43
N ARG A 122 4.32 9.80 9.26
CA ARG A 122 3.74 10.89 10.05
C ARG A 122 3.27 12.03 9.16
N ARG A 123 2.21 12.73 9.59
CA ARG A 123 1.82 14.02 9.00
C ARG A 123 3.01 15.00 9.01
N GLY A 124 3.40 15.50 7.83
CA GLY A 124 4.50 16.45 7.65
C GLY A 124 5.88 15.84 7.33
N GLY A 125 5.99 14.52 7.16
CA GLY A 125 7.26 13.82 6.87
C GLY A 125 7.86 14.03 5.47
N GLY A 126 7.14 14.70 4.56
CA GLY A 126 7.54 14.84 3.15
C GLY A 126 7.42 13.52 2.35
N PRO A 127 7.35 13.60 1.00
CA PRO A 127 7.32 12.41 0.15
C PRO A 127 8.68 11.69 0.14
N TRP A 128 8.65 10.41 -0.23
CA TRP A 128 9.83 9.53 -0.34
C TRP A 128 10.98 10.18 -1.13
N PRO A 129 12.26 10.01 -0.73
CA PRO A 129 13.40 10.58 -1.46
C PRO A 129 13.49 10.15 -2.93
N SER A 130 13.07 8.92 -3.24
CA SER A 130 13.03 8.39 -4.61
C SER A 130 11.75 8.69 -5.39
N MET A 131 10.84 9.47 -4.80
CA MET A 131 9.68 10.07 -5.49
C MET A 131 9.92 11.54 -5.89
N ARG A 132 11.17 12.02 -5.78
CA ARG A 132 11.62 13.27 -6.43
C ARG A 132 12.29 12.99 -7.76
#